data_AF-A0AAU5WGN2-F1
#
_entry.id   AF-A0AAU5WGN2-F1
#
_cell.length_a   1.000
_cell.length_b   1.000
_cell.length_c   1.000
_cell.angle_alpha   90.00
_cell.angle_beta   90.00
_cell.angle_gamma   90.00
#
_symmetry.space_group_name_H-M   'P 1'
#
loop_
_entity.id
_entity.type
_entity.pdbx_description
1 polymer ?
#
loop_
_entity_poly.entity_id
_entity_poly.type
_entity_poly.pdbx_seq_one_letter_code
_entity_poly.pdbx_strand_id
1 'polypeptide(L)' 'MDDRYIEEVARLIARSDARGARPCSVCGGREVVNAAVPLDPDTIGVAAIAVAYCRDCDAGDPVAAEMFARLDEALRSDE' A
#
# COMPACT_ATOMS: atom_id res chain seq x y z
N MET A 1 -3.66 -9.47 -20.26
CA MET A 1 -4.18 -8.13 -19.93
C MET A 1 -3.32 -7.10 -20.62
N ASP A 2 -3.82 -5.86 -20.73
CA ASP A 2 -3.12 -4.72 -21.33
C ASP A 2 -2.30 -4.01 -20.24
N ASP A 3 -0.98 -3.87 -20.41
CA ASP A 3 -0.04 -3.26 -19.43
C ASP A 3 -0.50 -1.85 -18.98
N ARG A 4 -1.24 -1.18 -19.86
CA ARG A 4 -1.87 0.12 -19.61
C ARG A 4 -2.84 0.13 -18.42
N TYR A 5 -3.48 -1.00 -18.09
CA TYR A 5 -4.38 -1.10 -16.93
C TYR A 5 -3.60 -1.14 -15.61
N ILE A 6 -2.48 -1.86 -15.57
CA ILE A 6 -1.60 -1.95 -14.40
C ILE A 6 -1.00 -0.58 -14.08
N GLU A 7 -0.52 0.13 -15.12
CA GLU A 7 0.01 1.49 -14.98
C GLU A 7 -1.04 2.46 -14.43
N GLU A 8 -2.29 2.36 -14.87
CA GLU A 8 -3.35 3.26 -14.41
C GLU A 8 -3.76 2.98 -12.96
N VAL A 9 -3.76 1.71 -12.52
CA VAL A 9 -3.99 1.33 -11.11
C VAL A 9 -2.84 1.80 -10.22
N ALA A 10 -1.59 1.57 -10.63
CA ALA A 10 -0.41 2.06 -9.90
C ALA A 10 -0.43 3.60 -9.79
N ARG A 11 -0.82 4.29 -10.86
CA ARG A 11 -0.97 5.75 -10.88
C ARG A 11 -2.10 6.25 -9.99
N LEU A 12 -3.21 5.51 -9.88
CA LEU A 12 -4.31 5.80 -8.96
C LEU A 12 -3.87 5.65 -7.50
N ILE A 13 -3.09 4.61 -7.18
CA ILE A 13 -2.55 4.39 -5.83
C ILE A 13 -1.55 5.50 -5.47
N ALA A 14 -0.61 5.81 -6.36
CA ALA A 14 0.33 6.91 -6.18
C ALA A 14 -0.38 8.27 -6.01
N ARG A 15 -1.47 8.52 -6.74
CA ARG A 15 -2.30 9.73 -6.57
C ARG A 15 -3.08 9.73 -5.26
N SER A 16 -3.51 8.57 -4.76
CA SER A 16 -4.19 8.44 -3.48
C SER A 16 -3.23 8.75 -2.33
N ASP A 17 -2.00 8.22 -2.39
CA ASP A 17 -0.94 8.51 -1.43
C ASP A 17 -0.48 9.98 -1.51
N ALA A 18 -0.45 10.58 -2.70
CA ALA A 18 -0.13 12.01 -2.88
C ALA A 18 -1.15 12.96 -2.22
N ARG A 19 -2.36 12.49 -1.85
CA ARG A 19 -3.32 13.28 -1.08
C ARG A 19 -3.01 13.33 0.43
N GLY A 20 -1.89 12.75 0.85
CA GLY A 20 -1.39 12.79 2.22
C GLY A 20 -1.92 11.66 3.09
N ALA A 21 -1.15 11.32 4.13
CA ALA A 21 -1.50 10.29 5.11
C ALA A 21 -2.90 10.54 5.68
N ARG A 22 -3.84 9.63 5.39
CA ARG A 22 -5.19 9.68 5.96
C ARG A 22 -5.20 8.95 7.30
N PRO A 23 -5.94 9.44 8.30
CA PRO A 23 -6.10 8.71 9.54
C PRO A 23 -6.86 7.40 9.29
N CYS A 24 -6.45 6.35 9.99
CA CYS A 24 -7.13 5.06 10.01
C CYS A 24 -8.57 5.25 10.48
N SER A 25 -9.52 4.73 9.71
CA SER A 25 -10.95 4.82 10.03
C SER A 25 -11.35 3.99 11.26
N VAL A 26 -10.50 3.06 11.70
CA VAL A 26 -10.77 2.15 12.82
C VAL A 26 -10.22 2.72 14.13
N CYS A 27 -8.91 2.98 14.21
CA CYS A 27 -8.25 3.42 15.44
C CYS A 27 -7.94 4.93 15.47
N GLY A 28 -8.08 5.65 14.34
CA GLY A 28 -7.65 7.05 14.21
C GLY A 28 -6.15 7.25 14.03
N GLY A 29 -5.36 6.17 13.97
CA GLY A 29 -3.91 6.19 13.78
C GLY A 29 -3.50 6.89 12.48
N ARG A 30 -2.31 7.53 12.47
CA ARG A 30 -1.85 8.36 11.33
C ARG A 30 -0.98 7.61 10.32
N GLU A 31 -0.49 6.44 10.69
CA GLU A 31 0.41 5.64 9.88
C GLU A 31 -0.41 4.59 9.13
N VAL A 32 -0.84 4.99 7.92
CA VAL A 32 -1.62 4.16 7.00
C VAL A 32 -0.93 4.14 5.65
N VAL A 33 -0.72 2.95 5.10
CA VAL A 33 -0.15 2.72 3.77
C VAL A 33 -1.17 2.05 2.87
N ASN A 34 -1.21 2.42 1.59
CA ASN A 34 -2.03 1.73 0.59
C ASN A 34 -1.14 0.80 -0.23
N ALA A 35 -1.45 -0.49 -0.23
CA ALA A 35 -0.81 -1.49 -1.06
C ALA A 35 -1.69 -1.84 -2.25
N ALA A 36 -1.07 -2.12 -3.40
CA ALA A 36 -1.73 -2.83 -4.50
C ALA A 36 -1.56 -4.34 -4.25
N VAL A 37 -2.62 -5.05 -3.89
CA VAL A 37 -2.57 -6.51 -3.72
C VAL A 37 -3.17 -7.16 -4.97
N PRO A 38 -2.43 -7.98 -5.73
CA PRO A 38 -2.99 -8.71 -6.87
C PRO A 38 -4.04 -9.71 -6.39
N LEU A 39 -5.17 -9.80 -7.09
CA LEU A 39 -6.22 -10.78 -6.77
C LEU A 39 -5.78 -12.23 -6.98
N ASP A 40 -4.79 -12.46 -7.82
CA ASP A 40 -4.18 -13.75 -8.09
C ASP A 40 -2.65 -13.58 -8.06
N PRO A 41 -1.96 -14.16 -7.06
CA PRO A 41 -0.52 -13.96 -6.87
C PRO A 41 0.34 -14.63 -7.95
N ASP A 42 -0.22 -15.60 -8.70
CA ASP A 42 0.52 -16.35 -9.72
C ASP A 42 0.38 -15.74 -11.13
N THR A 43 -0.43 -14.69 -11.28
CA THR A 43 -0.79 -14.18 -12.60
C THR A 43 -0.30 -12.75 -12.81
N ILE A 44 0.78 -12.62 -13.59
CA ILE A 44 1.32 -11.34 -14.05
C ILE A 44 0.24 -10.61 -14.87
N GLY A 45 -0.14 -9.42 -14.41
CA GLY A 45 -1.12 -8.54 -15.07
C GLY A 45 -2.54 -8.58 -14.51
N VAL A 46 -2.78 -9.30 -13.41
CA VAL A 46 -4.09 -9.34 -12.75
C VAL A 46 -4.47 -8.02 -12.08
N ALA A 47 -5.77 -7.78 -12.06
CA ALA A 47 -6.35 -6.66 -11.33
C ALA A 47 -5.91 -6.68 -9.87
N ALA A 48 -5.30 -5.58 -9.44
CA ALA A 48 -4.93 -5.37 -8.06
C ALA A 48 -6.05 -4.59 -7.35
N ILE A 49 -6.32 -4.97 -6.12
CA ILE A 49 -7.16 -4.19 -5.22
C ILE A 49 -6.26 -3.31 -4.36
N ALA A 50 -6.67 -2.05 -4.18
CA ALA A 50 -6.03 -1.18 -3.22
C ALA A 50 -6.48 -1.61 -1.82
N VAL A 51 -5.52 -2.02 -0.99
CA VAL A 51 -5.74 -2.39 0.41
C VAL A 51 -5.02 -1.38 1.28
N ALA A 52 -5.73 -0.82 2.26
CA ALA A 52 -5.14 0.07 3.24
C ALA A 52 -4.73 -0.72 4.48
N TYR A 53 -3.47 -0.58 4.90
CA TYR A 53 -2.93 -1.16 6.12
C TYR A 53 -2.60 -0.06 7.11
N CYS A 54 -3.04 -0.22 8.36
CA CYS A 54 -2.71 0.67 9.48
C CYS A 54 -1.70 -0.03 10.40
N ARG A 55 -0.61 0.67 10.74
CA ARG A 55 0.47 0.09 11.56
C ARG A 55 -0.04 -0.48 12.89
N ASP A 56 -0.98 0.19 13.54
CA ASP A 56 -1.51 -0.24 14.83
C ASP A 56 -2.54 -1.37 14.72
N CYS A 57 -3.48 -1.26 13.77
CA CYS A 57 -4.54 -2.26 13.60
C CYS A 57 -4.00 -3.57 13.02
N ASP A 58 -3.03 -3.47 12.11
CA ASP A 58 -2.50 -4.58 11.33
C ASP A 58 -1.11 -5.01 11.85
N ALA A 59 -0.75 -4.66 13.09
CA ALA A 59 0.53 -5.02 13.70
C ALA A 59 0.79 -6.54 13.75
N GLY A 60 -0.26 -7.35 13.71
CA GLY A 60 -0.18 -8.81 13.64
C GLY A 60 -0.09 -9.39 12.22
N ASP A 61 -0.25 -8.56 11.18
CA ASP A 61 -0.18 -8.99 9.79
C ASP A 61 1.29 -8.96 9.30
N PRO A 62 1.86 -10.11 8.90
CA PRO A 62 3.25 -10.16 8.44
C PRO A 62 3.50 -9.34 7.16
N VAL A 63 2.50 -9.19 6.30
CA VAL A 63 2.60 -8.39 5.07
C VAL A 63 2.67 -6.90 5.42
N ALA A 64 1.80 -6.45 6.33
CA ALA A 64 1.85 -5.07 6.81
C ALA A 64 3.20 -4.76 7.47
N ALA A 65 3.70 -5.67 8.30
CA ALA A 65 5.01 -5.53 8.95
C ALA A 65 6.17 -5.39 7.94
N GLU A 66 6.21 -6.22 6.90
CA GLU A 66 7.23 -6.12 5.84
C GLU A 66 7.14 -4.79 5.08
N MET A 67 5.93 -4.34 4.74
CA MET A 67 5.72 -3.07 4.05
C MET A 67 6.20 -1.88 4.89
N PHE A 68 5.82 -1.82 6.16
CA PHE A 68 6.24 -0.75 7.06
C PHE A 68 7.75 -0.77 7.31
N ALA A 69 8.37 -1.95 7.41
CA ALA A 69 9.83 -2.06 7.51
C ALA A 69 10.55 -1.49 6.27
N ARG A 70 10.03 -1.78 5.06
CA ARG A 70 10.57 -1.18 3.82
C ARG A 70 10.36 0.33 3.75
N LEU A 71 9.22 0.82 4.22
CA LEU A 71 8.94 2.25 4.28
C LEU A 71 9.91 2.97 5.23
N ASP A 72 10.13 2.42 6.43
CA ASP A 72 11.06 2.99 7.41
C ASP A 72 12.51 3.01 6.90
N GLU A 73 12.92 1.98 6.14
CA GLU A 73 14.23 1.92 5.50
C GLU A 73 14.40 2.99 4.41
N ALA A 74 13.37 3.20 3.60
CA ALA A 74 13.37 4.22 2.56
C ALA A 74 13.46 5.63 3.17
N LEU A 75 12.67 5.92 4.21
CA LEU A 75 12.70 7.21 4.91
C LEU A 75 14.07 7.50 5.54
N ARG A 76 14.74 6.48 6.08
CA ARG A 76 16.08 6.62 6.67
C ARG A 76 17.18 6.81 5.63
N SER A 77 16.96 6.39 4.40
CA SER A 77 17.93 6.51 3.30
C SER A 77 17.88 7.88 2.61
N ASP A 78 16.80 8.64 2.81
CA ASP A 78 16.60 9.99 2.26
C ASP A 78 17.12 11.12 3.18
N GLU A 79 17.59 10.80 4.40
CA GLU A 79 18.28 11.71 5.35
C GLU A 79 19.82 11.70 5.16
#